data_AF-A0A455UFI5-F1
#
_entry.id   AF-A0A455UFI5-F1
#
_cell.length_a   1.000
_cell.length_b   1.000
_cell.length_c   1.000
_cell.angle_alpha   90.00
_cell.angle_beta   90.00
_cell.angle_gamma   90.00
#
_symmetry.space_group_name_H-M   'P 1'
#
loop_
_entity.id
_entity.type
_entity.pdbx_description
1 polymer ?
#
loop_
_entity_poly.entity_id
_entity_poly.type
_entity_poly.pdbx_seq_one_letter_code
_entity_poly.pdbx_strand_id
1 'polypeptide(L)' 'MKPGAIFINASRGSVVEIEPLAEAIKAGNLNGAAVDVFPVEPKGNDEEFESRYAA' A
#
# COMPACT_ATOMS: atom_id res chain seq x y z
N MET A 1 -6.83 -13.39 4.07
CA MET A 1 -7.62 -13.23 2.82
C MET A 1 -7.71 -14.57 2.09
N LYS A 2 -8.59 -14.73 1.09
CA LYS A 2 -8.54 -15.91 0.22
C LYS A 2 -7.15 -16.00 -0.44
N PRO A 3 -6.51 -17.18 -0.54
CA PRO A 3 -5.25 -17.32 -1.26
C PRO A 3 -5.35 -16.79 -2.68
N GLY A 4 -4.35 -16.01 -3.11
CA GLY A 4 -4.30 -15.41 -4.45
C GLY A 4 -5.27 -14.23 -4.67
N ALA A 5 -5.86 -13.69 -3.60
CA ALA A 5 -6.70 -12.50 -3.71
C ALA A 5 -5.90 -11.25 -4.12
N ILE A 6 -6.61 -10.24 -4.59
CA ILE A 6 -6.08 -8.91 -4.89
C ILE A 6 -6.60 -7.93 -3.83
N PHE A 7 -5.72 -7.06 -3.33
CA PHE A 7 -6.07 -6.02 -2.37
C PHE A 7 -6.16 -4.65 -3.05
N ILE A 8 -7.19 -3.85 -2.74
CA ILE A 8 -7.33 -2.47 -3.24
C ILE A 8 -7.68 -1.56 -2.07
N ASN A 9 -6.91 -0.49 -1.86
CA ASN A 9 -7.22 0.56 -0.89
C ASN A 9 -7.33 1.93 -1.57
N ALA A 10 -8.55 2.44 -1.66
CA ALA A 10 -8.89 3.80 -2.07
C ALA A 10 -9.69 4.52 -0.96
N SER A 11 -9.43 4.17 0.30
CA SER A 11 -10.13 4.72 1.47
C SER A 11 -9.24 5.68 2.26
N ARG A 12 -8.42 5.15 3.18
CA ARG A 12 -7.46 5.93 3.97
C ARG A 12 -6.16 5.15 4.10
N GLY A 13 -5.03 5.85 4.09
CA GLY A 13 -3.72 5.22 4.16
C GLY A 13 -3.47 4.46 5.46
N SER A 14 -4.11 4.87 6.56
CA SER A 14 -3.97 4.22 7.87
C SER A 14 -4.74 2.90 8.03
N VAL A 15 -5.51 2.47 7.02
CA VAL A 15 -6.35 1.26 7.11
C VAL A 15 -5.53 -0.01 6.85
N VAL A 16 -4.34 0.13 6.29
CA VAL A 16 -3.45 -1.00 5.97
C VAL A 16 -2.03 -0.69 6.40
N GLU A 17 -1.35 -1.67 6.95
CA GLU A 17 0.09 -1.60 7.19
C GLU A 17 0.82 -2.00 5.91
N ILE A 18 1.70 -1.12 5.40
CA ILE A 18 2.36 -1.30 4.10
C ILE A 18 3.41 -2.42 4.16
N GLU A 19 4.20 -2.50 5.24
CA GLU A 19 5.18 -3.57 5.47
C GLU A 19 4.55 -4.98 5.38
N PRO A 20 3.52 -5.35 6.17
CA PRO A 20 2.87 -6.65 6.06
C PRO A 20 2.17 -6.87 4.70
N LEU A 21 1.64 -5.83 4.08
CA LEU A 21 1.04 -5.92 2.74
C LEU A 21 2.09 -6.34 1.71
N ALA A 22 3.26 -5.69 1.72
CA ALA A 22 4.37 -6.04 0.84
C ALA A 22 4.85 -7.47 1.05
N GLU A 23 4.98 -7.91 2.31
CA GLU A 23 5.36 -9.29 2.64
C GLU A 23 4.30 -10.30 2.21
N ALA A 24 3.01 -9.99 2.35
CA ALA A 24 1.92 -10.85 1.89
C ALA A 24 1.91 -11.05 0.36
N ILE A 25 2.29 -10.02 -0.40
CA ILE A 25 2.46 -10.11 -1.86
C ILE A 25 3.68 -10.95 -2.20
N LYS A 26 4.85 -10.67 -1.59
CA LYS A 26 6.09 -11.46 -1.81
C LYS A 26 5.92 -12.94 -1.47
N ALA A 27 5.16 -13.24 -0.42
CA ALA A 27 4.86 -14.60 0.01
C ALA A 27 3.83 -15.32 -0.89
N GLY A 28 3.21 -14.63 -1.86
CA GLY A 28 2.19 -15.21 -2.74
C GLY A 28 0.82 -15.41 -2.07
N ASN A 29 0.62 -14.88 -0.86
CA ASN A 29 -0.69 -14.90 -0.21
C ASN A 29 -1.68 -14.00 -0.95
N LEU A 30 -1.18 -12.89 -1.52
CA LEU A 30 -1.88 -12.00 -2.43
C LEU A 30 -1.21 -12.01 -3.80
N ASN A 31 -2.02 -12.02 -4.86
CA ASN A 31 -1.51 -11.91 -6.24
C ASN A 31 -1.10 -10.48 -6.59
N GLY A 32 -1.49 -9.49 -5.78
CA GLY A 32 -1.10 -8.11 -5.96
C GLY A 32 -1.92 -7.15 -5.10
N ALA A 33 -1.53 -5.89 -5.14
CA ALA A 33 -2.27 -4.81 -4.50
C ALA A 33 -2.22 -3.53 -5.33
N ALA A 34 -3.27 -2.71 -5.22
CA ALA A 34 -3.30 -1.33 -5.67
C ALA A 34 -3.65 -0.43 -4.47
N VAL A 35 -2.87 0.61 -4.25
CA VAL A 35 -3.09 1.57 -3.15
C VAL A 35 -2.99 2.98 -3.70
N ASP A 36 -3.99 3.80 -3.39
CA ASP A 36 -4.04 5.22 -3.78
C ASP A 36 -3.73 6.15 -2.59
N VAL A 37 -3.78 5.60 -1.37
CA VAL A 37 -3.71 6.36 -0.12
C VAL A 37 -2.60 5.82 0.78
N PHE A 38 -1.83 6.73 1.38
CA PHE A 38 -0.67 6.40 2.23
C PHE A 38 -0.80 7.00 3.65
N PRO A 39 -0.19 6.38 4.68
CA PRO A 39 -0.28 6.90 6.05
C PRO A 39 0.26 8.33 6.22
N VAL A 40 1.28 8.67 5.44
CA VAL A 40 1.85 10.01 5.33
C VAL A 40 1.80 10.41 3.86
N GLU A 41 1.18 11.54 3.59
CA GLU A 41 1.04 12.10 2.25
C GLU A 41 1.46 13.57 2.27
N PRO A 42 2.07 14.07 1.17
CA PRO A 42 2.34 15.48 0.98
C PRO A 42 1.08 16.30 1.20
N LYS A 43 1.19 17.38 1.96
CA LYS A 43 0.07 18.33 2.16
C LYS A 43 -0.17 19.20 0.93
N GLY A 44 0.79 19.25 0.01
CA GLY A 44 0.73 20.02 -1.21
C GLY A 44 1.94 19.77 -2.12
N ASN A 45 1.99 20.46 -3.24
CA ASN A 45 2.97 20.21 -4.31
C ASN A 45 4.42 20.53 -3.93
N ASP A 46 4.63 21.28 -2.84
CA ASP A 46 5.95 21.68 -2.37
C ASP A 46 6.57 20.63 -1.42
N GLU A 47 5.82 19.57 -1.08
CA GLU A 47 6.28 18.47 -0.24
C GLU A 47 6.53 17.22 -1.10
N GLU A 48 7.66 16.56 -0.87
CA GLU A 48 8.02 15.33 -1.58
C GLU A 48 7.17 14.14 -1.11
N PHE A 49 6.73 13.32 -2.06
CA PHE A 49 6.08 12.06 -1.73
C PHE A 49 7.12 11.02 -1.31
N GLU A 50 7.22 10.79 0.00
CA GLU A 50 8.09 9.76 0.55
C GLU A 50 7.35 8.43 0.70
N SER A 51 7.81 7.42 -0.03
CA SER A 51 7.36 6.04 0.19
C SER A 51 8.54 5.09 0.08
N ARG A 52 8.75 4.29 1.14
CA ARG A 52 9.80 3.26 1.19
C ARG A 52 9.66 2.19 0.09
N TYR A 53 8.48 2.09 -0.52
CA TYR A 53 8.15 1.07 -1.52
C TYR A 53 7.72 1.65 -2.88
N ALA A 54 7.71 2.99 -3.03
CA ALA A 54 7.65 3.61 -4.34
C ALA A 54 9.06 3.59 -4.92
N ALA A 55 9.26 2.79 -5.96
CA ALA A 55 10.44 2.84 -6.82
C ALA A 55 10.05 3.53 -8.13
#